data_AF-H2Y0R6-F1
#
_entry.id   AF-H2Y0R6-F1
#
_cell.length_a   1.000
_cell.length_b   1.000
_cell.length_c   1.000
_cell.angle_alpha   90.00
_cell.angle_beta   90.00
_cell.angle_gamma   90.00
#
_symmetry.space_group_name_H-M   'P 1'
#
loop_
_entity.id
_entity.type
_entity.pdbx_description
1 polymer ?
#
loop_
_entity_poly.entity_id
_entity_poly.type
_entity_poly.pdbx_seq_one_letter_code
_entity_poly.pdbx_strand_id
1 'polypeptide(L)'
;MGLDWETKSSRMLDEESSREGESSEELMEMLRKKNETKSFDDIIKLLHVVSSEQKARIMLRSCMDKVLMNMGGSYNLRDVIDRLRSVASVNGLRFNVVLDQDTSSPGTTCQILADMFTMEVTLDESQFGGLSVLDVKIVYSDHVKSCPNMVQIIREGKFLELSKQLKGLTDIYPPSMDQTTRTRMYMALQSLDMDLAKMSQVYRDSHGDSDTLHIIMNGYVGLLFPR
;
A
#
# COMPACT_ATOMS: atom_id res chain seq x y z
N MET A 1 -63.03 -39.68 58.19
CA MET A 1 -62.11 -38.54 58.01
C MET A 1 -60.93 -39.02 57.20
N GLY A 2 -60.86 -38.68 55.92
CA GLY A 2 -59.79 -39.12 55.03
C GLY A 2 -60.25 -38.89 53.61
N LEU A 3 -59.82 -37.77 53.03
CA LEU A 3 -59.92 -37.38 51.60
C LEU A 3 -59.39 -35.92 51.44
N ASP A 4 -58.24 -35.57 52.02
CA ASP A 4 -57.70 -34.18 51.91
C ASP A 4 -56.23 -34.12 51.47
N TRP A 5 -55.51 -35.25 51.45
CA TRP A 5 -54.11 -35.27 51.02
C TRP A 5 -53.95 -35.33 49.49
N GLU A 6 -54.86 -36.01 48.78
CA GLU A 6 -54.84 -36.09 47.30
C GLU A 6 -55.21 -34.76 46.65
N THR A 7 -56.17 -34.03 47.22
CA THR A 7 -56.57 -32.68 46.75
C THR A 7 -55.46 -31.66 46.96
N LYS A 8 -54.74 -31.75 48.08
CA LYS A 8 -53.62 -30.85 48.39
C LYS A 8 -52.38 -31.19 47.55
N SER A 9 -52.12 -32.47 47.30
CA SER A 9 -51.03 -32.90 46.42
C SER A 9 -51.29 -32.52 44.96
N SER A 10 -52.54 -32.62 44.48
CA SER A 10 -52.89 -32.23 43.11
C SER A 10 -52.77 -30.71 42.91
N ARG A 11 -53.21 -29.89 43.88
CA ARG A 11 -53.04 -28.43 43.81
C ARG A 11 -51.58 -27.97 43.83
N MET A 12 -50.71 -28.64 44.60
CA MET A 12 -49.28 -28.32 44.60
C MET A 12 -48.60 -28.73 43.28
N LEU A 13 -48.99 -29.85 42.69
CA LEU A 13 -48.48 -30.27 41.37
C LEU A 13 -48.96 -29.34 40.25
N ASP A 14 -50.20 -28.84 40.32
CA ASP A 14 -50.73 -27.87 39.36
C ASP A 14 -50.09 -26.47 39.48
N GLU A 15 -49.78 -26.00 40.71
CA GLU A 15 -49.05 -24.75 40.95
C GLU A 15 -47.58 -24.83 40.54
N GLU A 16 -46.92 -25.98 40.76
CA GLU A 16 -45.52 -26.19 40.37
C GLU A 16 -45.38 -26.38 38.85
N SER A 17 -46.35 -27.07 38.21
CA SER A 17 -46.44 -27.17 36.76
C SER A 17 -46.77 -25.82 36.09
N SER A 18 -47.59 -24.97 36.71
CA SER A 18 -47.85 -23.60 36.20
C SER A 18 -46.62 -22.70 36.32
N ARG A 19 -45.85 -22.80 37.41
CA ARG A 19 -44.60 -22.02 37.59
C ARG A 19 -43.47 -22.48 36.66
N GLU A 20 -43.37 -23.77 36.38
CA GLU A 20 -42.45 -24.28 35.34
C GLU A 20 -42.91 -23.88 33.92
N GLY A 21 -44.23 -23.82 33.68
CA GLY A 21 -44.83 -23.32 32.45
C GLY A 21 -44.48 -21.86 32.17
N GLU A 22 -44.67 -20.97 33.15
CA GLU A 22 -44.33 -19.54 33.04
C GLU A 22 -42.81 -19.31 32.84
N SER A 23 -41.96 -20.06 33.53
CA SER A 23 -40.50 -20.02 33.37
C SER A 23 -40.05 -20.51 31.99
N SER A 24 -40.71 -21.54 31.45
CA SER A 24 -40.47 -22.04 30.09
C SER A 24 -40.93 -21.03 29.03
N GLU A 25 -42.04 -20.33 29.26
CA GLU A 25 -42.55 -19.28 28.39
C GLU A 25 -41.62 -18.06 28.37
N GLU A 26 -41.12 -17.61 29.52
CA GLU A 26 -40.10 -16.54 29.60
C GLU A 26 -38.80 -16.93 28.89
N LEU A 27 -38.35 -18.19 29.03
CA LEU A 27 -37.17 -18.70 28.34
C LEU A 27 -37.40 -18.78 26.82
N MET A 28 -38.58 -19.22 26.38
CA MET A 28 -38.98 -19.23 24.97
C MET A 28 -39.09 -17.81 24.40
N GLU A 29 -39.56 -16.85 25.18
CA GLU A 29 -39.63 -15.45 24.77
C GLU A 29 -38.23 -14.82 24.69
N MET A 30 -37.34 -15.11 25.64
CA MET A 30 -35.93 -14.72 25.57
C MET A 30 -35.19 -15.35 24.38
N LEU A 31 -35.48 -16.62 24.06
CA LEU A 31 -34.93 -17.28 22.87
C LEU A 31 -35.46 -16.62 21.61
N ARG A 32 -36.74 -16.23 21.57
CA ARG A 32 -37.33 -15.52 20.43
C ARG A 32 -36.70 -14.15 20.22
N LYS A 33 -36.48 -13.39 21.29
CA LYS A 33 -35.80 -12.08 21.28
C LYS A 33 -34.32 -12.17 20.91
N LYS A 34 -33.65 -13.28 21.26
CA LYS A 34 -32.24 -13.55 20.95
C LYS A 34 -32.04 -14.15 19.54
N ASN A 35 -33.07 -14.80 19.01
CA ASN A 35 -33.11 -15.42 17.68
C ASN A 35 -33.83 -14.54 16.64
N GLU A 36 -34.27 -13.33 17.01
CA GLU A 36 -34.62 -12.27 16.08
C GLU A 36 -33.34 -11.86 15.32
N THR A 37 -33.05 -12.63 14.28
CA THR A 37 -32.13 -12.22 13.24
C THR A 37 -32.64 -10.90 12.69
N LYS A 38 -31.78 -9.87 12.78
CA LYS A 38 -32.08 -8.55 12.23
C LYS A 38 -32.61 -8.72 10.81
N SER A 39 -33.66 -7.97 10.48
CA SER A 39 -34.18 -7.94 9.11
C SER A 39 -33.03 -7.69 8.13
N PHE A 40 -33.07 -8.36 6.97
CA PHE A 40 -32.09 -8.15 5.92
C PHE A 40 -31.97 -6.66 5.54
N ASP A 41 -33.06 -5.89 5.60
CA ASP A 41 -33.04 -4.44 5.37
C ASP A 41 -32.25 -3.68 6.43
N ASP A 42 -32.31 -4.09 7.69
CA ASP A 42 -31.54 -3.46 8.77
C ASP A 42 -30.06 -3.85 8.70
N ILE A 43 -29.76 -5.07 8.27
CA ILE A 43 -28.39 -5.51 7.96
C ILE A 43 -27.83 -4.67 6.80
N ILE A 44 -28.60 -4.43 5.74
CA ILE A 44 -28.19 -3.60 4.59
C ILE A 44 -27.96 -2.15 5.00
N LYS A 45 -28.83 -1.56 5.83
CA LYS A 45 -28.64 -0.20 6.35
C LYS A 45 -27.38 -0.09 7.20
N LEU A 46 -27.14 -1.04 8.10
CA LEU A 46 -25.92 -1.08 8.91
C LEU A 46 -24.67 -1.26 8.03
N LEU A 47 -24.74 -2.11 7.01
CA LEU A 47 -23.65 -2.28 6.04
C LEU A 47 -23.35 -0.97 5.28
N HIS A 48 -24.39 -0.23 4.88
CA HIS A 48 -24.24 1.08 4.23
C HIS A 48 -23.59 2.11 5.15
N VAL A 49 -24.01 2.17 6.43
CA VAL A 49 -23.41 3.07 7.42
C VAL A 49 -21.94 2.72 7.64
N VAL A 50 -21.63 1.44 7.89
CA VAL A 50 -20.24 0.97 8.07
C VAL A 50 -19.40 1.21 6.82
N SER A 51 -19.96 0.97 5.62
CA SER A 51 -19.29 1.27 4.35
C SER A 51 -19.03 2.76 4.17
N SER A 52 -19.99 3.62 4.53
CA SER A 52 -19.85 5.07 4.42
C SER A 52 -18.80 5.63 5.40
N GLU A 53 -18.79 5.16 6.65
CA GLU A 53 -17.76 5.50 7.62
C GLU A 53 -16.40 4.98 7.18
N GLN A 54 -16.32 3.78 6.63
CA GLN A 54 -15.08 3.21 6.12
C GLN A 54 -14.53 4.04 4.95
N LYS A 55 -15.39 4.45 4.02
CA LYS A 55 -15.01 5.37 2.93
C LYS A 55 -14.52 6.71 3.46
N ALA A 56 -15.18 7.29 4.45
CA ALA A 56 -14.76 8.53 5.09
C ALA A 56 -13.40 8.39 5.79
N ARG A 57 -13.17 7.30 6.52
CA ARG A 57 -11.87 6.99 7.15
C ARG A 57 -10.75 6.83 6.14
N ILE A 58 -11.00 6.15 5.01
CA ILE A 58 -10.03 6.00 3.92
C ILE A 58 -9.71 7.35 3.29
N MET A 59 -10.73 8.17 3.02
CA MET A 59 -10.55 9.51 2.44
C MET A 59 -9.74 10.42 3.37
N LEU A 60 -10.05 10.41 4.67
CA LEU A 60 -9.33 11.19 5.67
C LEU A 60 -7.86 10.76 5.78
N ARG A 61 -7.58 9.45 5.80
CA ARG A 61 -6.21 8.92 5.79
C ARG A 61 -5.46 9.35 4.53
N SER A 62 -6.07 9.23 3.35
CA SER A 62 -5.46 9.69 2.10
C SER A 62 -5.18 11.20 2.10
N CYS A 63 -6.07 12.00 2.69
CA CYS A 63 -5.86 13.44 2.86
C CYS A 63 -4.67 13.72 3.79
N MET A 64 -4.60 13.04 4.94
CA MET A 64 -3.46 13.15 5.85
C MET A 64 -2.14 12.76 5.20
N ASP A 65 -2.11 11.65 4.44
CA ASP A 65 -0.92 11.21 3.72
C ASP A 65 -0.43 12.26 2.72
N LYS A 66 -1.35 12.91 1.99
CA LYS A 66 -1.00 14.01 1.07
C LYS A 66 -0.48 15.24 1.80
N VAL A 67 -1.04 15.56 2.97
CA VAL A 67 -0.55 16.67 3.79
C VAL A 67 0.85 16.36 4.32
N LEU A 68 1.09 15.14 4.81
CA LEU A 68 2.41 14.68 5.28
C LEU A 68 3.49 14.79 4.20
N MET A 69 3.16 14.48 2.93
CA MET A 69 4.08 14.68 1.80
C MET A 69 4.43 16.14 1.53
N ASN A 70 3.50 17.06 1.82
CA ASN A 70 3.65 18.49 1.52
C ASN A 70 4.21 19.30 2.70
N MET A 71 4.29 18.73 3.90
CA MET A 71 4.83 19.44 5.06
C MET A 71 6.34 19.67 4.88
N GLY A 72 6.74 20.94 4.90
CA GLY A 72 8.14 21.34 4.96
C GLY A 72 8.62 21.38 6.41
N GLY A 73 9.79 20.81 6.69
CA GLY A 73 10.40 20.82 8.02
C GLY A 73 10.88 19.45 8.49
N SER A 74 12.05 19.45 9.16
CA SER A 74 12.80 18.34 9.75
C SER A 74 13.06 17.11 8.85
N TYR A 75 14.35 16.79 8.65
CA TYR A 75 14.81 15.63 7.88
C TYR A 75 15.21 14.48 8.80
N ASN A 76 14.51 14.24 9.91
CA ASN A 76 14.85 13.09 10.76
C ASN A 76 14.54 11.78 10.01
N LEU A 77 15.27 10.70 10.37
CA LEU A 77 15.06 9.37 9.79
C LEU A 77 13.59 8.96 9.84
N ARG A 78 12.92 9.18 10.98
CA ARG A 78 11.52 8.81 11.18
C ARG A 78 10.58 9.58 10.26
N ASP A 79 10.82 10.88 10.07
CA ASP A 79 9.98 11.74 9.23
C ASP A 79 10.06 11.30 7.76
N VAL A 80 11.25 10.95 7.28
CA VAL A 80 11.43 10.44 5.91
C VAL A 80 10.78 9.07 5.74
N ILE A 81 10.91 8.17 6.72
CA ILE A 81 10.21 6.87 6.70
C ILE A 81 8.70 7.05 6.64
N ASP A 82 8.13 7.93 7.47
CA ASP A 82 6.70 8.15 7.51
C ASP A 82 6.19 8.82 6.21
N ARG A 83 6.96 9.72 5.60
CA ARG A 83 6.66 10.28 4.27
C ARG A 83 6.75 9.24 3.16
N LEU A 84 7.77 8.38 3.16
CA LEU A 84 7.88 7.25 2.21
C LEU A 84 6.71 6.27 2.37
N ARG A 85 6.28 6.00 3.61
CA ARG A 85 5.08 5.20 3.89
C ARG A 85 3.83 5.86 3.33
N SER A 86 3.65 7.17 3.52
CA SER A 86 2.55 7.90 2.91
C SER A 86 2.60 7.81 1.38
N VAL A 87 3.79 7.89 0.76
CA VAL A 87 3.95 7.77 -0.70
C VAL A 87 3.49 6.40 -1.18
N ALA A 88 3.90 5.32 -0.51
CA ALA A 88 3.41 3.98 -0.82
C ALA A 88 1.88 3.87 -0.63
N SER A 89 1.35 4.37 0.49
CA SER A 89 -0.09 4.36 0.82
C SER A 89 -0.95 5.02 -0.25
N VAL A 90 -0.60 6.23 -0.69
CA VAL A 90 -1.34 6.97 -1.73
C VAL A 90 -1.33 6.27 -3.09
N ASN A 91 -0.27 5.52 -3.37
CA ASN A 91 -0.13 4.75 -4.61
C ASN A 91 -0.69 3.31 -4.48
N GLY A 92 -1.26 2.93 -3.33
CA GLY A 92 -1.76 1.58 -3.10
C GLY A 92 -0.66 0.51 -3.05
N LEU A 93 0.59 0.91 -2.76
CA LEU A 93 1.76 0.06 -2.69
C LEU A 93 2.01 -0.41 -1.25
N ARG A 94 2.74 -1.52 -1.10
CA ARG A 94 3.14 -2.03 0.21
C ARG A 94 4.44 -1.36 0.67
N PHE A 95 4.58 -1.16 1.98
CA PHE A 95 5.76 -0.53 2.56
C PHE A 95 6.32 -1.36 3.71
N ASN A 96 7.59 -1.71 3.62
CA ASN A 96 8.34 -2.44 4.65
C ASN A 96 9.58 -1.63 5.04
N VAL A 97 9.99 -1.75 6.30
CA VAL A 97 11.25 -1.18 6.79
C VAL A 97 12.09 -2.35 7.29
N VAL A 98 13.30 -2.47 6.74
CA VAL A 98 14.30 -3.47 7.11
C VAL A 98 15.42 -2.74 7.84
N LEU A 99 15.70 -3.18 9.06
CA LEU A 99 16.81 -2.69 9.86
C LEU A 99 17.96 -3.68 9.71
N ASP A 100 19.06 -3.26 9.08
CA ASP A 100 20.27 -4.09 9.05
C ASP A 100 20.97 -3.94 10.40
N GLN A 101 20.84 -4.95 11.26
CA GLN A 101 21.49 -4.98 12.58
C GLN A 101 22.86 -5.68 12.56
N ASP A 102 23.21 -6.38 11.47
CA ASP A 102 24.34 -7.33 11.46
C ASP A 102 25.60 -6.84 10.70
N THR A 103 25.65 -5.61 10.20
CA THR A 103 26.87 -5.05 9.61
C THR A 103 27.26 -3.70 10.21
N SER A 104 28.56 -3.43 10.23
CA SER A 104 29.27 -2.32 10.91
C SER A 104 28.86 -0.88 10.49
N SER A 105 27.74 -0.69 9.77
CA SER A 105 27.14 0.59 9.44
C SER A 105 25.62 0.48 9.62
N PRO A 106 25.00 1.21 10.57
CA PRO A 106 23.57 1.11 10.85
C PRO A 106 22.73 1.78 9.75
N GLY A 107 22.60 1.10 8.60
CA GLY A 107 21.75 1.53 7.51
C GLY A 107 20.29 1.09 7.73
N THR A 108 19.35 2.02 7.63
CA THR A 108 17.91 1.68 7.56
C THR A 108 17.49 1.58 6.10
N THR A 109 17.01 0.42 5.67
CA THR A 109 16.54 0.21 4.30
C THR A 109 15.02 0.16 4.26
N CYS A 110 14.40 1.07 3.51
CA CYS A 110 12.96 1.08 3.28
C CYS A 110 12.63 0.44 1.94
N GLN A 111 11.66 -0.46 1.91
CA GLN A 111 11.21 -1.14 0.69
C GLN A 111 9.76 -0.76 0.37
N ILE A 112 9.54 -0.22 -0.83
CA ILE A 112 8.22 -0.03 -1.43
C ILE A 112 8.02 -1.17 -2.43
N LEU A 113 7.08 -2.07 -2.15
CA LEU A 113 6.78 -3.21 -3.01
C LEU A 113 5.60 -2.88 -3.92
N ALA A 114 5.85 -2.97 -5.22
CA ALA A 114 4.85 -2.99 -6.27
C ALA A 114 4.82 -4.38 -6.94
N ASP A 115 3.79 -4.65 -7.74
CA ASP A 115 3.61 -5.97 -8.34
C ASP A 115 4.74 -6.37 -9.30
N MET A 116 5.33 -5.41 -10.01
CA MET A 116 6.36 -5.67 -11.02
C MET A 116 7.76 -5.22 -10.58
N PHE A 117 7.88 -4.47 -9.48
CA PHE A 117 9.15 -3.94 -9.01
C PHE A 117 9.15 -3.68 -7.52
N THR A 118 10.34 -3.67 -6.94
CA THR A 118 10.57 -3.23 -5.56
C THR A 118 11.51 -2.03 -5.59
N MET A 119 11.13 -0.94 -4.95
CA MET A 119 12.00 0.20 -4.73
C MET A 119 12.61 0.09 -3.34
N GLU A 120 13.94 0.03 -3.26
CA GLU A 120 14.72 0.00 -2.03
C GLU A 120 15.39 1.35 -1.82
N VAL A 121 15.20 1.94 -0.65
CA VAL A 121 15.79 3.22 -0.25
C VAL A 121 16.69 2.98 0.94
N THR A 122 17.99 3.18 0.78
CA THR A 122 18.97 3.05 1.86
C THR A 122 19.20 4.41 2.50
N LEU A 123 18.92 4.49 3.79
CA LEU A 123 19.05 5.69 4.62
C LEU A 123 20.14 5.44 5.67
N ASP A 124 20.98 6.45 5.89
CA ASP A 124 22.00 6.46 6.94
C ASP A 124 21.78 7.64 7.88
N GLU A 125 21.81 7.36 9.18
CA GLU A 125 21.67 8.36 10.22
C GLU A 125 23.07 8.72 10.73
N SER A 126 23.61 9.84 10.25
CA SER A 126 24.92 10.29 10.72
C SER A 126 24.85 10.73 12.18
N GLN A 127 25.92 10.48 12.94
CA GLN A 127 25.99 10.75 14.39
C GLN A 127 25.76 12.23 14.79
N PHE A 128 25.70 13.15 13.82
CA PHE A 128 25.40 14.57 14.00
C PHE A 128 23.92 14.95 13.80
N GLY A 129 23.02 13.97 13.74
CA GLY A 129 21.57 14.19 13.51
C GLY A 129 21.24 14.53 12.05
N GLY A 130 22.18 14.26 11.14
CA GLY A 130 22.04 14.41 9.69
C GLY A 130 21.52 13.13 9.05
N LEU A 131 20.32 13.14 8.47
CA LEU A 131 19.88 12.03 7.62
C LEU A 131 20.49 12.15 6.23
N SER A 132 21.20 11.11 5.80
CA SER A 132 21.73 11.00 4.44
C SER A 132 21.01 9.88 3.68
N VAL A 133 20.46 10.21 2.51
CA VAL A 133 19.96 9.19 1.58
C VAL A 133 21.17 8.67 0.81
N LEU A 134 21.54 7.41 1.04
CA LEU A 134 22.72 6.80 0.43
C LEU A 134 22.45 6.41 -1.02
N ASP A 135 21.39 5.62 -1.23
CA ASP A 135 21.06 5.08 -2.55
C ASP A 135 19.56 4.78 -2.65
N VAL A 136 19.07 4.78 -3.88
CA VAL A 136 17.72 4.33 -4.24
C VAL A 136 17.86 3.34 -5.39
N LYS A 137 17.48 2.10 -5.14
CA LYS A 137 17.52 1.01 -6.12
C LYS A 137 16.12 0.60 -6.50
N ILE A 138 15.89 0.34 -7.78
CA ILE A 138 14.67 -0.29 -8.27
C ILE A 138 15.03 -1.67 -8.79
N VAL A 139 14.39 -2.68 -8.21
CA VAL A 139 14.60 -4.09 -8.51
C VAL A 139 13.43 -4.58 -9.37
N TYR A 140 13.72 -4.98 -10.60
CA TYR A 140 12.80 -5.65 -11.53
C TYR A 140 13.28 -7.07 -11.77
N SER A 141 12.67 -8.06 -11.12
CA SER A 141 13.13 -9.46 -11.16
C SER A 141 14.62 -9.56 -10.83
N ASP A 142 15.49 -9.82 -11.81
CA ASP A 142 16.95 -9.95 -11.63
C ASP A 142 17.74 -8.67 -11.96
N HIS A 143 17.07 -7.61 -12.42
CA HIS A 143 17.69 -6.36 -12.79
C HIS A 143 17.58 -5.34 -11.66
N VAL A 144 18.72 -4.89 -11.15
CA VAL A 144 18.81 -3.82 -10.15
C VAL A 144 19.28 -2.54 -10.85
N LYS A 145 18.51 -1.47 -10.72
CA LYS A 145 18.85 -0.16 -11.27
C LYS A 145 18.90 0.90 -10.17
N SER A 146 20.09 1.47 -9.92
CA SER A 146 20.22 2.64 -9.06
C SER A 146 19.69 3.87 -9.79
N CYS A 147 18.93 4.71 -9.08
CA CYS A 147 18.24 5.86 -9.62
C CYS A 147 18.66 7.14 -8.89
N PRO A 148 19.77 7.81 -9.30
CA PRO A 148 20.29 8.99 -8.61
C PRO A 148 19.31 10.18 -8.62
N ASN A 149 18.44 10.27 -9.62
CA ASN A 149 17.37 11.26 -9.66
C ASN A 149 16.39 11.09 -8.48
N MET A 150 16.01 9.85 -8.13
CA MET A 150 15.15 9.58 -6.98
C MET A 150 15.83 9.96 -5.66
N VAL A 151 17.14 9.70 -5.54
CA VAL A 151 17.95 10.12 -4.39
C VAL A 151 17.84 11.62 -4.19
N GLN A 152 17.99 12.40 -5.27
CA GLN A 152 17.89 13.87 -5.22
C GLN A 152 16.48 14.32 -4.80
N ILE A 153 15.42 13.73 -5.36
CA ILE A 153 14.04 14.08 -5.01
C ILE A 153 13.75 13.85 -3.52
N ILE A 154 14.23 12.74 -2.96
CA ILE A 154 14.06 12.43 -1.53
C ILE A 154 14.86 13.43 -0.69
N ARG A 155 16.11 13.75 -1.07
CA ARG A 155 16.94 14.74 -0.38
C ARG A 155 16.34 16.14 -0.40
N GLU A 156 15.70 16.53 -1.50
CA GLU A 156 14.99 17.81 -1.64
C GLU A 156 13.62 17.81 -0.95
N GLY A 157 13.20 16.68 -0.35
CA GLY A 157 11.92 16.55 0.33
C GLY A 157 10.71 16.59 -0.61
N LYS A 158 10.91 16.36 -1.92
CA LYS A 158 9.88 16.45 -2.96
C LYS A 158 9.07 15.15 -3.09
N PHE A 159 8.47 14.70 -1.99
CA PHE A 159 7.72 13.43 -1.94
C PHE A 159 6.48 13.41 -2.85
N LEU A 160 5.91 14.56 -3.18
CA LEU A 160 4.83 14.65 -4.17
C LEU A 160 5.31 14.27 -5.57
N GLU A 161 6.53 14.67 -5.94
CA GLU A 161 7.11 14.36 -7.23
C GLU A 161 7.51 12.88 -7.31
N LEU A 162 8.08 12.36 -6.22
CA LEU A 162 8.34 10.92 -6.06
C LEU A 162 7.04 10.11 -6.25
N SER A 163 5.95 10.54 -5.61
CA SER A 163 4.65 9.89 -5.71
C SER A 163 4.12 9.86 -7.15
N LYS A 164 4.25 10.95 -7.90
CA LYS A 164 3.86 10.99 -9.32
C LYS A 164 4.70 10.04 -10.18
N GLN A 165 6.00 9.96 -9.92
CA GLN A 165 6.89 9.06 -10.68
C GLN A 165 6.55 7.59 -10.40
N LEU A 166 6.34 7.23 -9.13
CA LEU A 166 5.90 5.89 -8.76
C LEU A 166 4.53 5.56 -9.36
N LYS A 167 3.59 6.51 -9.33
CA LYS A 167 2.29 6.34 -9.99
C LYS A 167 2.45 6.07 -11.49
N GLY A 168 3.30 6.83 -12.17
CA GLY A 168 3.59 6.62 -13.59
C GLY A 168 4.15 5.22 -13.86
N LEU A 169 5.02 4.69 -12.98
CA LEU A 169 5.54 3.33 -13.10
C LEU A 169 4.47 2.25 -12.85
N THR A 170 3.58 2.47 -11.87
CA THR A 170 2.48 1.55 -11.57
C THR A 170 1.42 1.56 -12.67
N ASP A 171 1.11 2.71 -13.25
CA ASP A 171 0.08 2.87 -14.29
C ASP A 171 0.46 2.18 -15.62
N ILE A 172 1.76 1.94 -15.87
CA ILE A 172 2.23 1.12 -17.00
C ILE A 172 1.73 -0.34 -16.89
N TYR A 173 1.52 -0.82 -15.66
CA TYR A 173 1.09 -2.18 -15.36
C TYR A 173 -0.26 -2.17 -14.64
N PRO A 174 -1.38 -2.02 -15.37
CA PRO A 174 -2.71 -2.08 -14.78
C PRO A 174 -2.91 -3.37 -13.97
N PRO A 175 -3.62 -3.32 -12.83
CA PRO A 175 -3.85 -4.49 -11.99
C PRO A 175 -4.69 -5.58 -12.70
N SER A 176 -5.41 -5.22 -13.76
CA SER A 176 -6.15 -6.16 -14.61
C SER A 176 -5.29 -6.92 -15.61
N MET A 177 -4.00 -6.57 -15.77
CA MET A 177 -3.12 -7.18 -16.74
C MET A 177 -2.57 -8.52 -16.24
N ASP A 178 -2.62 -9.55 -17.08
CA ASP A 178 -2.06 -10.85 -16.75
C ASP A 178 -0.54 -10.79 -16.58
N GLN A 179 0.01 -11.65 -15.73
CA GLN A 179 1.45 -11.64 -15.43
C GLN A 179 2.30 -11.91 -16.69
N THR A 180 1.82 -12.74 -17.61
CA THR A 180 2.59 -13.10 -18.81
C THR A 180 2.73 -11.92 -19.76
N THR A 181 1.67 -11.14 -19.94
CA THR A 181 1.68 -9.90 -20.72
C THR A 181 2.54 -8.84 -20.04
N ARG A 182 2.48 -8.70 -18.71
CA ARG A 182 3.36 -7.77 -17.97
C ARG A 182 4.83 -8.09 -18.20
N THR A 183 5.23 -9.36 -18.10
CA THR A 183 6.61 -9.79 -18.37
C THR A 183 7.01 -9.53 -19.83
N ARG A 184 6.15 -9.85 -20.81
CA ARG A 184 6.44 -9.57 -22.22
C ARG A 184 6.58 -8.08 -22.51
N MET A 185 5.73 -7.26 -21.91
CA MET A 185 5.78 -5.80 -22.04
C MET A 185 7.07 -5.24 -21.45
N TYR A 186 7.48 -5.71 -20.28
CA TYR A 186 8.78 -5.35 -19.69
C TYR A 186 9.94 -5.72 -20.63
N MET A 187 9.97 -6.95 -21.14
CA MET A 187 11.01 -7.41 -22.08
C MET A 187 11.04 -6.58 -23.38
N ALA A 188 9.87 -6.20 -23.89
CA ALA A 188 9.74 -5.35 -25.07
C ALA A 188 10.29 -3.94 -24.80
N LEU A 189 9.95 -3.34 -23.64
CA LEU A 189 10.47 -2.04 -23.22
C LEU A 189 11.99 -2.07 -23.02
N GLN A 190 12.52 -3.14 -22.42
CA GLN A 190 13.96 -3.32 -22.23
C GLN A 190 14.69 -3.46 -23.58
N SER A 191 14.13 -4.26 -24.49
CA SER A 191 14.70 -4.44 -25.85
C SER A 191 14.69 -3.12 -26.60
N LEU A 192 13.60 -2.34 -26.50
CA LEU A 192 13.51 -1.01 -27.11
C LEU A 192 14.56 -0.04 -26.54
N ASP A 193 14.75 -0.02 -25.22
CA ASP A 193 15.77 0.83 -24.56
C ASP A 193 17.18 0.46 -25.06
N MET A 194 17.48 -0.83 -25.18
CA MET A 194 18.75 -1.33 -25.73
C MET A 194 18.95 -0.96 -27.19
N ASP A 195 17.91 -1.09 -28.01
CA ASP A 195 17.96 -0.75 -29.44
C ASP A 195 18.15 0.75 -29.64
N LEU A 196 17.46 1.60 -28.88
CA LEU A 196 17.64 3.06 -28.90
C LEU A 196 19.04 3.47 -28.44
N ALA A 197 19.55 2.87 -27.36
CA ALA A 197 20.90 3.11 -26.88
C ALA A 197 21.94 2.75 -27.96
N LYS A 198 21.79 1.56 -28.56
CA LYS A 198 22.67 1.09 -29.62
C LYS A 198 22.60 1.98 -30.86
N MET A 199 21.41 2.37 -31.31
CA MET A 199 21.25 3.31 -32.43
C MET A 199 21.92 4.66 -32.15
N SER A 200 21.77 5.18 -30.93
CA SER A 200 22.45 6.41 -30.52
C SER A 200 23.97 6.27 -30.55
N GLN A 201 24.49 5.12 -30.11
CA GLN A 201 25.92 4.83 -30.10
C GLN A 201 26.47 4.68 -31.51
N VAL A 202 25.82 3.90 -32.38
CA VAL A 202 26.22 3.74 -33.79
C VAL A 202 26.30 5.09 -34.50
N TYR A 203 25.35 5.99 -34.22
CA TYR A 203 25.40 7.34 -34.77
C TYR A 203 26.63 8.12 -34.27
N ARG A 204 26.89 8.11 -32.96
CA ARG A 204 28.05 8.80 -32.36
C ARG A 204 29.39 8.23 -32.85
N ASP A 205 29.50 6.90 -32.96
CA ASP A 205 30.73 6.23 -33.42
C ASP A 205 31.05 6.56 -34.89
N SER A 206 30.01 6.71 -35.73
CA SER A 206 30.19 7.02 -37.15
C SER A 206 30.43 8.51 -37.45
N HIS A 207 29.93 9.42 -36.59
CA HIS A 207 29.98 10.87 -36.81
C HIS A 207 30.86 11.62 -35.79
N GLY A 208 31.57 10.89 -34.93
CA GLY A 208 32.47 11.44 -33.92
C GLY A 208 31.77 12.33 -32.88
N ASP A 209 32.55 13.18 -32.22
CA ASP A 209 32.05 14.18 -31.27
C ASP A 209 31.41 15.36 -32.03
N SER A 210 30.27 15.09 -32.65
CA SER A 210 29.45 16.08 -33.35
C SER A 210 28.72 16.97 -32.34
N ASP A 211 28.58 18.26 -32.68
CA ASP A 211 27.88 19.23 -31.86
C ASP A 211 26.44 18.76 -31.50
N THR A 212 25.96 19.13 -30.32
CA THR A 212 24.68 18.65 -29.76
C THR A 212 23.52 18.97 -30.70
N LEU A 213 23.54 20.15 -31.34
CA LEU A 213 22.55 20.53 -32.35
C LEU A 213 22.56 19.62 -33.57
N HIS A 214 23.75 19.19 -34.01
CA HIS A 214 23.87 18.26 -35.13
C HIS A 214 23.32 16.87 -34.75
N ILE A 215 23.55 16.40 -33.53
CA ILE A 215 22.99 15.13 -33.04
C ILE A 215 21.46 15.20 -32.98
N ILE A 216 20.90 16.33 -32.54
CA ILE A 216 19.44 16.52 -32.49
C ILE A 216 18.83 16.52 -33.89
N MET A 217 19.44 17.23 -34.84
CA MET A 217 18.91 17.41 -36.19
C MET A 217 19.04 16.15 -37.06
N ASN A 218 20.17 15.44 -36.94
CA ASN A 218 20.57 14.41 -37.90
C ASN A 218 20.74 13.01 -37.26
N GLY A 219 20.67 12.90 -35.94
CA GLY A 219 20.80 11.64 -35.21
C GLY A 219 19.61 10.71 -35.43
N TYR A 220 19.87 9.40 -35.53
CA TYR A 220 18.82 8.39 -35.74
C TYR A 220 17.70 8.41 -34.70
N VAL A 221 18.02 8.81 -33.47
CA VAL A 221 17.09 8.86 -32.34
C VAL A 221 17.09 10.22 -31.63
N GLY A 222 17.74 11.23 -32.24
CA GLY A 222 17.99 12.53 -31.62
C GLY A 222 18.94 12.45 -30.41
N LEU A 223 18.77 13.40 -29.47
CA LEU A 223 19.61 13.48 -28.27
C LEU A 223 19.11 12.51 -27.18
N LEU A 224 19.79 11.37 -27.10
CA LEU A 224 19.59 10.40 -26.02
C LEU A 224 20.61 10.66 -24.89
N PHE A 225 20.13 10.84 -23.66
CA PHE A 225 20.98 10.82 -22.48
C PHE A 225 21.04 9.41 -21.89
N PRO A 226 22.23 8.87 -21.58
CA PRO A 226 22.34 7.62 -20.82
C PRO A 226 21.63 7.78 -19.46
N ARG A 227 20.87 6.76 -19.07
CA ARG A 227 20.11 6.73 -17.81
C ARG A 227 20.94 6.23 -16.65
#